data_AF-A0A6G3WYX5-F1
#
_entry.id   AF-A0A6G3WYX5-F1
#
_cell.length_a   1.000
_cell.length_b   1.000
_cell.length_c   1.000
_cell.angle_alpha   90.00
_cell.angle_beta   90.00
_cell.angle_gamma   90.00
#
_symmetry.space_group_name_H-M   'P 1'
#
loop_
_entity.id
_entity.type
_entity.pdbx_description
1 polymer ?
#
loop_
_entity_poly.entity_id
_entity_poly.type
_entity_poly.pdbx_seq_one_letter_code
_entity_poly.pdbx_strand_id
1 'polypeptide(L)'
;PWRFSFDAGTGDLLIGDVGQSDWEEIDWAPADSEGGENYGWASMEGTHPFRGGTEPANHVPPVYEYDRTGLGCSVTGGFVYRGDALPDLRGSYVFSDYCDGTLRTLRMTDGEVTGVGDLGVSGGEVISFVEGGDGELYVLGSNGVISRVDPA
;
A
#
# COMPACT_ATOMS: atom_id res chain seq x y z
N PRO A 1 -6.57 -0.27 9.38
CA PRO A 1 -5.59 -0.89 8.46
C PRO A 1 -5.72 -2.42 8.31
N TRP A 2 -5.68 -2.91 7.07
CA TRP A 2 -5.70 -4.35 6.75
C TRP A 2 -4.30 -4.98 6.85
N ARG A 3 -3.29 -4.31 6.31
CA ARG A 3 -1.91 -4.85 6.24
C ARG A 3 -0.88 -3.73 6.25
N PHE A 4 0.29 -4.02 6.81
CA PHE A 4 1.45 -3.12 6.79
C PHE A 4 2.75 -3.92 6.60
N SER A 5 3.82 -3.23 6.25
CA SER A 5 5.17 -3.77 6.22
C SER A 5 6.20 -2.69 6.53
N PHE A 6 7.35 -3.12 7.06
CA PHE A 6 8.53 -2.28 7.14
C PHE A 6 9.37 -2.50 5.90
N ASP A 7 9.88 -1.42 5.34
CA ASP A 7 10.89 -1.47 4.30
C ASP A 7 12.20 -2.04 4.88
N ALA A 8 12.64 -3.20 4.39
CA ALA A 8 13.88 -3.83 4.84
C ALA A 8 15.14 -2.99 4.58
N GLY A 9 15.08 -2.00 3.69
CA GLY A 9 16.19 -1.11 3.36
C GLY A 9 16.28 0.14 4.25
N THR A 10 15.15 0.77 4.58
CA THR A 10 15.13 2.05 5.33
C THR A 10 14.60 1.91 6.75
N GLY A 11 13.76 0.90 7.00
CA GLY A 11 13.00 0.75 8.24
C GLY A 11 11.68 1.54 8.26
N ASP A 12 11.32 2.23 7.17
CA ASP A 12 10.07 2.98 7.09
C ASP A 12 8.86 2.03 7.12
N LEU A 13 7.78 2.47 7.74
CA LEU A 13 6.52 1.74 7.82
C LEU A 13 5.59 2.20 6.69
N LEU A 14 5.04 1.26 5.92
CA LEU A 14 3.93 1.51 4.99
C LEU A 14 2.72 0.68 5.37
N ILE A 15 1.54 1.28 5.30
CA ILE A 15 0.29 0.71 5.77
C ILE A 15 -0.73 0.82 4.64
N GLY A 16 -1.37 -0.29 4.28
CA GLY A 16 -2.59 -0.27 3.48
C GLY A 16 -3.81 -0.22 4.39
N ASP A 17 -4.57 0.87 4.35
CA ASP A 17 -5.80 1.05 5.10
C ASP A 17 -7.04 1.02 4.20
N VAL A 18 -7.98 0.17 4.59
CA VAL A 18 -9.22 -0.05 3.85
C VAL A 18 -10.26 0.90 4.42
N GLY A 19 -10.70 1.87 3.61
CA GLY A 19 -11.73 2.81 4.05
C GLY A 19 -13.07 2.14 4.30
N GLN A 20 -14.00 2.90 4.89
CA GLN A 20 -15.32 2.36 5.16
C GLN A 20 -16.24 2.39 3.94
N SER A 21 -16.18 3.44 3.13
CA SER A 21 -17.14 3.73 2.06
C SER A 21 -16.49 3.93 0.71
N ASP A 22 -15.60 4.92 0.59
CA ASP A 22 -15.28 5.53 -0.71
C ASP A 22 -13.79 5.59 -1.03
N TRP A 23 -12.89 5.53 -0.05
CA TRP A 23 -11.46 5.77 -0.26
C TRP A 23 -10.59 4.63 0.27
N GLU A 24 -9.56 4.29 -0.49
CA GLU A 24 -8.49 3.37 -0.09
C GLU A 24 -7.20 4.14 0.12
N GLU A 25 -6.38 3.72 1.09
CA GLU A 25 -5.29 4.53 1.61
C GLU A 25 -3.97 3.73 1.69
N ILE A 26 -2.87 4.40 1.33
CA ILE A 26 -1.52 4.02 1.72
C ILE A 26 -0.97 5.09 2.65
N ASP A 27 -0.73 4.73 3.90
CA ASP A 27 -0.05 5.58 4.88
C ASP A 27 1.44 5.26 4.97
N TRP A 28 2.20 6.21 5.51
CA TRP A 28 3.63 6.08 5.73
C TRP A 28 4.01 6.67 7.09
N ALA A 29 4.99 6.05 7.76
CA ALA A 29 5.70 6.64 8.88
C ALA A 29 7.22 6.39 8.71
N PRO A 30 8.06 7.41 8.96
CA PRO A 30 9.50 7.24 8.84
C PRO A 30 10.04 6.29 9.90
N ALA A 31 11.17 5.64 9.60
CA ALA A 31 11.84 4.69 10.50
C ALA A 31 12.19 5.26 11.88
N ASP A 32 12.38 6.58 11.98
CA ASP A 32 12.70 7.30 13.22
C ASP A 32 11.47 7.84 13.95
N SER A 33 10.26 7.54 13.49
CA SER A 33 9.04 7.85 14.22
C SER A 33 9.00 7.15 15.59
N GLU A 34 8.63 7.90 16.63
CA GLU A 34 8.35 7.35 17.97
C GLU A 34 6.95 6.73 18.07
N GLY A 35 6.14 6.82 17.00
CA GLY A 35 4.75 6.40 16.93
C GLY A 35 3.77 7.41 17.53
N GLY A 36 2.47 7.12 17.38
CA GLY A 36 1.37 7.93 17.93
C GLY A 36 0.68 8.83 16.89
N GLU A 37 0.98 8.62 15.62
CA GLU A 37 0.31 9.24 14.49
C GLU A 37 -1.20 9.02 14.55
N ASN A 38 -1.94 10.07 14.18
CA ASN A 38 -3.38 10.00 14.05
C ASN A 38 -3.73 10.04 12.55
N TYR A 39 -4.04 8.88 11.98
CA TYR A 39 -4.45 8.73 10.58
C TYR A 39 -5.93 9.11 10.32
N GLY A 40 -6.53 9.93 11.20
CA GLY A 40 -7.78 10.66 10.91
C GLY A 40 -9.09 9.90 11.15
N TRP A 41 -9.11 8.57 11.05
CA TRP A 41 -10.33 7.78 11.24
C TRP A 41 -10.92 7.93 12.66
N ALA A 42 -12.23 8.11 12.86
CA ALA A 42 -13.34 8.10 11.89
C ALA A 42 -13.85 9.50 11.52
N SER A 43 -13.05 10.54 11.73
CA SER A 43 -13.44 11.90 11.27
C SER A 43 -13.08 12.12 9.82
N MET A 44 -12.03 11.44 9.35
CA MET A 44 -11.55 11.43 7.97
C MET A 44 -11.58 9.98 7.43
N GLU A 45 -11.77 9.87 6.12
CA GLU A 45 -11.52 8.69 5.29
C GLU A 45 -10.59 9.20 4.18
N GLY A 46 -9.30 8.87 4.31
CA GLY A 46 -8.21 9.53 3.61
C GLY A 46 -8.16 11.01 3.94
N THR A 47 -8.12 11.85 2.91
CA THR A 47 -8.18 13.32 3.05
C THR A 47 -9.60 13.87 3.06
N HIS A 48 -10.62 13.00 3.14
CA HIS A 48 -12.02 13.37 3.01
C HIS A 48 -12.79 13.29 4.34
N PRO A 49 -13.62 14.31 4.69
CA PRO A 49 -14.48 14.24 5.87
C PRO A 49 -15.44 13.04 5.83
N PHE A 50 -15.31 12.12 6.79
CA PHE A 50 -16.21 10.98 6.91
C PHE A 50 -17.47 11.38 7.69
N ARG A 51 -18.65 11.21 7.09
CA ARG A 51 -19.97 11.53 7.70
C ARG A 51 -20.06 12.93 8.33
N GLY A 52 -19.41 13.91 7.70
CA GLY A 52 -19.36 15.29 8.21
C GLY A 52 -18.41 15.49 9.39
N GLY A 53 -17.45 14.58 9.58
CA GLY A 53 -16.37 14.72 10.54
C GLY A 53 -15.56 16.01 10.32
N THR A 54 -14.89 16.45 11.38
CA THR A 54 -13.95 17.58 11.30
C THR A 54 -12.55 17.02 11.36
N GLU A 55 -11.71 17.42 10.42
CA GLU A 55 -10.31 16.99 10.38
C GLU A 55 -9.59 17.27 11.71
N PRO A 56 -9.00 16.25 12.36
CA PRO A 56 -8.22 16.44 13.56
C PRO A 56 -6.99 17.33 13.29
N ALA A 57 -6.65 18.21 14.23
CA ALA A 57 -5.50 19.11 14.06
C ALA A 57 -4.14 18.39 13.95
N ASN A 58 -4.06 17.13 14.40
CA ASN A 58 -2.89 16.28 14.32
C ASN A 58 -3.05 15.15 13.29
N HIS A 59 -3.93 15.31 12.31
CA HIS A 59 -4.12 14.36 11.24
C HIS A 59 -2.83 14.19 10.43
N VAL A 60 -2.40 12.95 10.29
CA VAL A 60 -1.35 12.53 9.35
C VAL A 60 -2.08 11.94 8.14
N PRO A 61 -2.18 12.67 7.02
CA PRO A 61 -2.91 12.18 5.85
C PRO A 61 -2.15 11.03 5.17
N PRO A 62 -2.85 10.18 4.40
CA PRO A 62 -2.20 9.15 3.62
C PRO A 62 -1.25 9.77 2.59
N VAL A 63 -0.17 9.06 2.27
CA VAL A 63 0.75 9.48 1.20
C VAL A 63 0.17 9.20 -0.18
N TYR A 64 -0.79 8.28 -0.27
CA TYR A 64 -1.54 8.01 -1.48
C TYR A 64 -2.94 7.50 -1.15
N GLU A 65 -3.93 7.96 -1.90
CA GLU A 65 -5.31 7.51 -1.79
C GLU A 65 -5.94 7.37 -3.17
N TYR A 66 -6.97 6.56 -3.28
CA TYR A 66 -7.75 6.42 -4.50
C TYR A 66 -9.21 6.08 -4.18
N ASP A 67 -10.13 6.59 -5.01
CA ASP A 67 -11.55 6.33 -4.85
C ASP A 67 -11.96 4.92 -5.33
N ARG A 68 -13.11 4.46 -4.83
CA ARG A 68 -13.74 3.22 -5.25
C ARG A 68 -14.65 3.36 -6.48
N THR A 69 -14.59 4.46 -7.22
CA THR A 69 -15.40 4.63 -8.44
C THR A 69 -14.84 3.84 -9.63
N GLY A 70 -13.58 3.39 -9.52
CA GLY A 70 -12.91 2.45 -10.42
C GLY A 70 -13.06 0.98 -10.00
N LEU A 71 -12.00 0.20 -10.21
CA LEU A 71 -11.98 -1.24 -9.91
C LEU A 71 -11.50 -1.56 -8.48
N GLY A 72 -11.03 -0.57 -7.73
CA GLY A 72 -10.56 -0.76 -6.36
C GLY A 72 -11.68 -0.71 -5.32
N CYS A 73 -11.61 -1.56 -4.29
CA CYS A 73 -12.60 -1.60 -3.20
C CYS A 73 -12.02 -1.97 -1.84
N SER A 74 -10.77 -2.43 -1.79
CA SER A 74 -10.11 -2.93 -0.59
C SER A 74 -8.63 -3.09 -0.89
N VAL A 75 -7.83 -2.09 -0.50
CA VAL A 75 -6.38 -2.11 -0.66
C VAL A 75 -5.76 -3.28 0.10
N THR A 76 -4.86 -3.98 -0.57
CA THR A 76 -3.98 -4.97 0.03
C THR A 76 -2.56 -4.43 -0.01
N GLY A 77 -2.11 -3.88 1.13
CA GLY A 77 -0.74 -3.41 1.30
C GLY A 77 0.29 -4.52 1.08
N GLY A 78 1.38 -4.21 0.37
CA GLY A 78 2.47 -5.16 0.10
C GLY A 78 3.78 -4.75 0.77
N PHE A 79 4.85 -4.66 -0.01
CA PHE A 79 6.22 -4.44 0.46
C PHE A 79 6.98 -3.52 -0.49
N VAL A 80 7.99 -2.82 0.03
CA VAL A 80 9.01 -2.19 -0.82
C VAL A 80 9.86 -3.27 -1.46
N TYR A 81 9.92 -3.30 -2.79
CA TYR A 81 10.67 -4.32 -3.51
C TYR A 81 12.18 -4.14 -3.32
N ARG A 82 12.86 -5.18 -2.82
CA ARG A 82 14.31 -5.18 -2.53
C ARG A 82 15.11 -6.23 -3.30
N GLY A 83 14.42 -7.13 -4.02
CA GLY A 83 15.02 -8.17 -4.86
C GLY A 83 15.84 -7.64 -6.05
N ASP A 84 16.42 -8.59 -6.78
CA ASP A 84 17.33 -8.33 -7.89
C ASP A 84 16.71 -8.69 -9.26
N ALA A 85 15.65 -9.50 -9.29
CA ALA A 85 15.02 -9.95 -10.53
C ALA A 85 14.34 -8.81 -11.32
N LEU A 86 13.81 -7.81 -10.62
CA LEU A 86 13.09 -6.65 -11.17
C LEU A 86 13.80 -5.34 -10.77
N PRO A 87 14.96 -5.01 -11.38
CA PRO A 87 15.79 -3.88 -10.95
C PRO A 87 15.06 -2.53 -10.98
N ASP A 88 14.14 -2.34 -11.92
CA ASP A 88 13.37 -1.09 -12.06
C ASP A 88 12.35 -0.90 -10.92
N LEU A 89 11.99 -1.97 -10.20
CA LEU A 89 11.08 -1.90 -9.06
C LEU A 89 11.79 -1.65 -7.73
N ARG A 90 13.13 -1.70 -7.70
CA ARG A 90 13.87 -1.55 -6.43
C ARG A 90 13.56 -0.20 -5.77
N GLY A 91 13.13 -0.29 -4.52
CA GLY A 91 12.71 0.86 -3.72
C GLY A 91 11.28 1.35 -3.96
N SER A 92 10.52 0.71 -4.86
CA SER A 92 9.09 0.99 -5.04
C SER A 92 8.27 0.08 -4.13
N TYR A 93 7.27 0.66 -3.45
CA TYR A 93 6.26 -0.10 -2.72
C TYR A 93 5.30 -0.77 -3.70
N VAL A 94 5.22 -2.10 -3.64
CA VAL A 94 4.30 -2.89 -4.47
C VAL A 94 3.08 -3.24 -3.63
N PHE A 95 1.89 -2.96 -4.16
CA PHE A 95 0.62 -3.23 -3.50
C PHE A 95 -0.44 -3.67 -4.52
N SER A 96 -1.62 -4.06 -4.03
CA SER A 96 -2.74 -4.42 -4.89
C SER A 96 -4.07 -3.99 -4.26
N ASP A 97 -5.16 -4.30 -4.93
CA ASP A 97 -6.52 -4.19 -4.42
C ASP A 97 -7.22 -5.53 -4.58
N TYR A 98 -7.95 -5.97 -3.56
CA TYR A 98 -8.66 -7.24 -3.55
C TYR A 98 -9.64 -7.37 -4.73
N CYS A 99 -10.33 -6.30 -5.11
CA CYS A 99 -11.39 -6.34 -6.11
C CYS A 99 -10.89 -6.47 -7.55
N ASP A 100 -9.71 -5.90 -7.86
CA ASP A 100 -9.20 -5.90 -9.24
C ASP A 100 -7.92 -6.71 -9.43
N GLY A 101 -7.21 -6.99 -8.35
CA GLY A 101 -5.98 -7.76 -8.36
C GLY A 101 -4.82 -7.09 -9.08
N THR A 102 -4.96 -5.87 -9.57
CA THR A 102 -3.91 -5.16 -10.30
C THR A 102 -2.74 -4.92 -9.36
N LEU A 103 -1.53 -5.32 -9.77
CA LEU A 103 -0.32 -4.99 -9.01
C LEU A 103 0.14 -3.59 -9.38
N ARG A 104 0.23 -2.74 -8.37
CA ARG A 104 0.59 -1.33 -8.49
C ARG A 104 1.90 -1.06 -7.78
N THR A 105 2.51 0.06 -8.17
CA THR A 105 3.74 0.56 -7.55
C THR A 105 3.57 1.98 -7.08
N LEU A 106 4.22 2.28 -5.97
CA LEU A 106 4.32 3.62 -5.41
C LEU A 106 5.79 3.88 -5.10
N ARG A 107 6.38 4.88 -5.78
CA ARG A 107 7.77 5.29 -5.56
C ARG A 107 7.78 6.52 -4.66
N MET A 108 8.59 6.46 -3.61
CA MET A 108 8.69 7.54 -2.62
C MET A 108 10.12 8.04 -2.47
N THR A 109 10.26 9.30 -2.07
CA THR A 109 11.53 9.89 -1.63
C THR A 109 11.22 10.83 -0.48
N ASP A 110 11.82 10.59 0.68
CA ASP A 110 11.66 11.41 1.90
C ASP A 110 10.20 11.70 2.29
N GLY A 111 9.35 10.67 2.22
CA GLY A 111 7.92 10.77 2.56
C GLY A 111 7.02 11.30 1.43
N GLU A 112 7.59 11.75 0.30
CA GLU A 112 6.81 12.24 -0.85
C GLU A 112 6.68 11.19 -1.95
N VAL A 113 5.48 11.06 -2.50
CA VAL A 113 5.23 10.20 -3.68
C VAL A 113 5.79 10.87 -4.93
N THR A 114 6.74 10.21 -5.58
CA THR A 114 7.41 10.67 -6.81
C THR A 114 6.94 9.92 -8.06
N GLY A 115 6.19 8.83 -7.89
CA GLY A 115 5.61 8.09 -9.00
C GLY A 115 4.61 7.04 -8.54
N VAL A 116 3.59 6.83 -9.37
CA VAL A 116 2.61 5.75 -9.24
C VAL A 116 2.58 4.99 -10.55
N GLY A 117 2.55 3.67 -10.49
CA GLY A 117 2.58 2.82 -11.68
C GLY A 117 1.68 1.61 -11.57
N ASP A 118 1.29 1.08 -12.72
CA ASP A 118 0.59 -0.19 -12.91
C ASP A 118 1.58 -1.16 -13.57
N LEU A 119 1.73 -2.36 -13.00
CA LEU A 119 2.65 -3.37 -13.53
C LEU A 119 2.09 -4.13 -14.75
N GLY A 120 0.82 -3.92 -15.10
CA GLY A 120 0.13 -4.59 -16.20
C GLY A 120 -0.14 -6.07 -15.93
N VAL A 121 -0.02 -6.51 -14.68
CA VAL A 121 -0.26 -7.89 -14.24
C VAL A 121 -1.29 -7.93 -13.12
N SER A 122 -2.06 -9.02 -13.08
CA SER A 122 -3.04 -9.26 -12.02
C SER A 122 -2.59 -10.42 -11.14
N GLY A 123 -2.65 -10.20 -9.83
CA GLY A 123 -2.48 -11.22 -8.80
C GLY A 123 -3.76 -12.01 -8.49
N GLY A 124 -4.89 -11.69 -9.13
CA GLY A 124 -6.21 -12.22 -8.80
C GLY A 124 -6.81 -11.55 -7.55
N GLU A 125 -7.61 -12.26 -6.76
CA GLU A 125 -8.12 -11.73 -5.48
C GLU A 125 -6.99 -11.72 -4.43
N VAL A 126 -6.15 -10.69 -4.47
CA VAL A 126 -4.94 -10.57 -3.65
C VAL A 126 -5.30 -10.30 -2.19
N ILE A 127 -4.95 -11.23 -1.30
CA ILE A 127 -5.21 -11.11 0.15
C ILE A 127 -3.96 -10.78 0.96
N SER A 128 -2.78 -11.03 0.41
CA SER A 128 -1.50 -10.75 1.08
C SER A 128 -0.34 -10.74 0.08
N PHE A 129 0.74 -10.09 0.50
CA PHE A 129 2.07 -10.27 -0.09
C PHE A 129 2.99 -11.00 0.90
N VAL A 130 4.10 -11.54 0.41
CA VAL A 130 5.24 -12.01 1.22
C VAL A 130 6.54 -11.59 0.54
N GLU A 131 7.49 -11.10 1.31
CA GLU A 131 8.88 -10.90 0.89
C GLU A 131 9.71 -12.15 1.22
N GLY A 132 10.38 -12.71 0.21
CA GLY A 132 11.34 -13.80 0.37
C GLY A 132 12.65 -13.34 1.01
N GLY A 133 13.49 -14.28 1.47
CA GLY A 133 14.81 -13.94 2.03
C GLY A 133 15.80 -13.35 1.01
N ASP A 134 15.45 -13.39 -0.27
CA ASP A 134 16.14 -12.77 -1.40
C ASP A 134 15.55 -11.41 -1.81
N GLY A 135 14.53 -10.91 -1.10
CA GLY A 135 13.84 -9.65 -1.41
C GLY A 135 12.83 -9.75 -2.56
N GLU A 136 12.62 -10.95 -3.11
CA GLU A 136 11.62 -11.18 -4.14
C GLU A 136 10.21 -11.25 -3.54
N LEU A 137 9.22 -10.78 -4.30
CA LEU A 137 7.84 -10.68 -3.81
C LEU A 137 6.96 -11.81 -4.32
N TYR A 138 6.09 -12.26 -3.42
CA TYR A 138 5.08 -13.26 -3.67
C TYR A 138 3.71 -12.69 -3.34
N VAL A 139 2.72 -13.04 -4.14
CA VAL A 139 1.32 -12.67 -4.00
C VAL A 139 0.54 -13.90 -3.57
N LEU A 140 -0.31 -13.75 -2.56
CA LEU A 140 -1.21 -14.78 -2.07
C LEU A 140 -2.63 -14.43 -2.51
N GLY A 141 -3.24 -15.32 -3.28
CA GLY A 141 -4.64 -15.21 -3.69
C GLY A 141 -5.60 -15.88 -2.71
N SER A 142 -6.83 -15.37 -2.62
CA SER A 142 -7.94 -15.96 -1.85
C SER A 142 -8.18 -17.45 -2.17
N ASN A 143 -7.86 -17.86 -3.40
CA ASN A 143 -8.00 -19.21 -3.94
C ASN A 143 -6.89 -20.18 -3.49
N GLY A 144 -5.95 -19.74 -2.66
CA GLY A 144 -4.84 -20.54 -2.16
C GLY A 144 -3.62 -20.60 -3.10
N VAL A 145 -3.62 -19.84 -4.20
CA VAL A 145 -2.46 -19.72 -5.10
C VAL A 145 -1.43 -18.78 -4.49
N ILE A 146 -0.16 -19.17 -4.60
CA ILE A 146 1.00 -18.34 -4.30
C ILE A 146 1.76 -18.14 -5.61
N SER A 147 1.89 -16.89 -6.04
CA SER A 147 2.58 -16.51 -7.29
C SER A 147 3.77 -15.62 -6.97
N ARG A 148 4.93 -15.88 -7.58
CA ARG A 148 6.06 -14.94 -7.53
C ARG A 148 5.83 -13.82 -8.54
N VAL A 149 6.21 -12.60 -8.20
CA VAL A 149 6.26 -11.47 -9.13
C VAL A 149 7.58 -11.54 -9.89
N ASP A 150 7.53 -11.79 -11.18
CA ASP A 150 8.70 -11.99 -12.05
C ASP A 150 8.67 -11.06 -13.27
N PRO A 151 9.82 -10.85 -13.96
CA PRO A 151 9.86 -10.19 -15.25
C PRO A 151 8.98 -10.87 -16.31
N ALA A 152 8.43 -10.09 -17.22
CA ALA A 152 7.65 -10.55 -18.37
C ALA A 152 8.50 -11.30 -19.42
#